data_AF-G8JV08-F1
#
_entry.id   AF-G8JV08-F1
#
_cell.length_a   1.000
_cell.length_b   1.000
_cell.length_c   1.000
_cell.angle_alpha   90.00
_cell.angle_beta   90.00
_cell.angle_gamma   90.00
#
_symmetry.space_group_name_H-M   'P 1'
#
loop_
_entity.id
_entity.type
_entity.pdbx_description
1 polymer ?
#
loop_
_entity_poly.entity_id
_entity_poly.type
_entity_poly.pdbx_seq_one_letter_code
_entity_poly.pdbx_strand_id
1 'polypeptide(L)'
;MIATSVKYFTRPSTLGRISVRRALSSQKTSTVQSNEILIAQRRNRPVSPHLTIFQPQLTWYLSSLHRISGVLMGFGFYAVTIAFGFSSLLDLGLTTEQLTEWYHNKVPTWADYSVKGAGAYLFAFHFGNGIRHLIWDMGKELTLKGVYRTGYAVLALTAIGGTYLLML
;
A
#
# COMPACT_ATOMS: atom_id res chain seq x y z
N MET A 1 -5.15 34.89 1.01
CA MET A 1 -4.95 33.99 2.17
C MET A 1 -3.80 34.57 3.00
N ILE A 2 -3.85 34.59 4.33
CA ILE A 2 -2.80 35.20 5.17
C ILE A 2 -1.70 34.16 5.43
N ALA A 3 -0.48 34.42 4.97
CA ALA A 3 0.70 33.59 5.26
C ALA A 3 1.58 34.26 6.32
N THR A 4 2.00 33.49 7.31
CA THR A 4 2.85 33.99 8.41
C THR A 4 4.30 33.61 8.13
N SER A 5 5.19 34.59 8.00
CA SER A 5 6.64 34.38 7.84
C SER A 5 7.34 34.61 9.18
N VAL A 6 8.07 33.60 9.68
CA VAL A 6 8.84 33.70 10.92
C VAL A 6 10.32 33.85 10.54
N LYS A 7 10.88 35.03 10.76
CA LYS A 7 12.33 35.25 10.68
C LYS A 7 12.95 34.89 12.03
N TYR A 8 13.79 33.85 12.08
CA TYR A 8 14.55 33.51 13.28
C TYR A 8 15.74 34.46 13.39
N PHE A 9 15.66 35.39 14.35
CA PHE A 9 16.77 36.27 14.69
C PHE A 9 17.58 35.59 15.80
N THR A 10 18.80 35.13 15.50
CA THR A 10 19.72 34.60 16.51
C THR A 10 20.43 35.77 17.21
N ARG A 11 20.29 35.89 18.53
CA ARG A 11 21.09 36.81 19.35
C ARG A 11 21.59 36.12 20.63
N PRO A 12 22.78 36.50 21.13
CA PRO A 12 23.48 35.77 22.18
C PRO A 12 22.83 35.97 23.55
N SER A 13 23.08 34.97 24.39
CA SER A 13 22.47 34.69 25.68
C SER A 13 22.68 35.79 26.74
N THR A 14 21.57 36.36 27.22
CA THR A 14 21.47 36.92 28.57
C THR A 14 20.20 36.38 29.23
N LEU A 15 20.39 35.79 30.41
CA LEU A 15 19.36 35.18 31.25
C LEU A 15 18.37 36.25 31.75
N GLY A 16 17.27 36.41 31.03
CA GLY A 16 16.08 37.09 31.50
C GLY A 16 14.87 36.27 31.07
N ARG A 17 13.82 36.20 31.90
CA ARG A 17 12.51 35.68 31.50
C ARG A 17 11.93 36.62 30.44
N ILE A 18 12.42 36.49 29.21
CA ILE A 18 11.92 37.21 28.04
C ILE A 18 10.64 36.49 27.66
N SER A 19 9.50 37.15 27.88
CA SER A 19 8.27 36.79 27.21
C SER A 19 8.56 36.87 25.71
N VAL A 20 8.77 35.72 25.06
CA VAL A 20 9.05 35.64 23.62
C VAL A 20 7.78 36.06 22.90
N ARG A 21 7.55 37.36 22.76
CA ARG A 21 6.53 37.90 21.87
C ARG A 21 7.02 37.61 20.46
N ARG A 22 6.55 36.49 19.91
CA ARG A 22 6.81 36.11 18.52
C ARG A 22 6.30 37.27 17.66
N ALA A 23 7.20 38.02 17.03
CA ALA A 23 6.85 39.11 16.13
C ALA A 23 6.25 38.50 14.85
N LEU A 24 4.95 38.22 14.90
CA LEU A 24 4.21 37.66 13.77
C LEU A 24 3.85 38.81 12.83
N SER A 25 4.56 38.91 11.70
CA SER A 25 4.18 39.81 10.62
C SER A 25 3.25 39.07 9.66
N SER A 26 1.98 39.46 9.65
CA SER A 26 1.00 39.00 8.67
C SER A 26 1.18 39.79 7.38
N GLN A 27 1.57 39.12 6.29
CA GLN A 27 1.60 39.73 4.97
C GLN A 27 0.43 39.23 4.12
N LYS A 28 -0.19 40.13 3.34
CA LYS A 28 -1.16 39.74 2.32
C LYS A 28 -0.39 39.12 1.16
N THR A 29 -0.56 37.83 0.96
CA THR A 29 0.09 37.08 -0.13
C THR A 29 -0.96 36.53 -1.10
N SER A 30 -0.58 36.38 -2.37
CA SER A 30 -1.33 35.59 -3.34
C SER A 30 -1.28 34.10 -2.96
N THR A 31 -2.18 33.28 -3.52
CA THR A 31 -2.22 31.83 -3.23
C THR A 31 -0.91 31.13 -3.58
N VAL A 32 -0.30 31.51 -4.70
CA VAL A 32 0.99 30.95 -5.17
C VAL A 32 2.11 31.30 -4.19
N GLN A 33 2.22 32.58 -3.81
CA GLN A 33 3.25 33.05 -2.88
C GLN A 33 3.08 32.42 -1.48
N SER A 34 1.84 32.23 -1.01
CA SER A 34 1.61 31.52 0.25
C SER A 34 2.07 30.07 0.20
N ASN A 35 1.84 29.37 -0.92
CA ASN A 35 2.26 27.98 -1.08
C ASN A 35 3.78 27.84 -1.08
N GLU A 36 4.50 28.74 -1.75
CA GLU A 36 5.97 28.76 -1.75
C GLU A 36 6.54 28.94 -0.33
N ILE A 37 5.98 29.88 0.44
CA ILE A 37 6.36 30.10 1.84
C ILE A 37 6.11 28.84 2.67
N LEU A 38 4.95 28.20 2.51
CA LEU A 38 4.60 26.98 3.24
C LEU A 38 5.49 25.78 2.85
N ILE A 39 5.91 25.69 1.58
CA ILE A 39 6.85 24.66 1.13
C ILE A 39 8.23 24.90 1.75
N ALA A 40 8.74 26.13 1.73
CA ALA A 40 10.01 26.50 2.34
C ALA A 40 10.02 26.20 3.85
N GLN A 41 8.92 26.48 4.55
CA GLN A 41 8.76 26.16 5.96
C GLN A 41 8.70 24.66 6.23
N ARG A 42 8.01 23.88 5.39
CA ARG A 42 7.89 22.42 5.54
C ARG A 42 9.22 21.70 5.37
N ARG A 43 10.13 22.19 4.51
CA ARG A 43 11.48 21.62 4.34
C ARG A 43 12.31 21.62 5.63
N ASN A 44 12.10 22.60 6.50
CA ASN A 44 12.86 22.75 7.76
C ASN A 44 12.18 22.05 8.94
N ARG A 45 11.00 21.45 8.76
CA ARG A 45 10.28 20.76 9.83
C ARG A 45 10.51 19.25 9.70
N PRO A 46 10.99 18.58 10.75
CA PRO A 46 11.09 17.12 10.72
C PRO A 46 9.69 16.50 10.61
N VAL A 47 9.59 15.38 9.90
CA VAL A 47 8.38 14.57 9.83
C VAL A 47 8.36 13.66 11.06
N SER A 48 7.26 13.65 11.80
CA SER A 48 7.13 12.75 12.95
C SER A 48 7.17 11.29 12.49
N PRO A 49 7.80 10.38 13.25
CA PRO A 49 7.74 8.95 12.96
C PRO A 49 6.28 8.48 12.97
N HIS A 50 5.97 7.48 12.13
CA HIS A 50 4.60 7.04 11.86
C HIS A 50 4.58 5.52 11.73
N LEU A 51 4.87 4.93 10.57
CA LEU A 51 4.89 3.47 10.38
C LEU A 51 5.89 2.75 11.29
N THR A 52 6.98 3.42 11.67
CA THR A 52 8.04 2.86 12.52
C THR A 52 7.66 2.75 14.00
N ILE A 53 6.66 3.52 14.46
CA ILE A 53 6.25 3.55 15.87
C ILE A 53 4.77 3.18 16.07
N PHE A 54 4.00 3.05 15.00
CA PHE A 54 2.58 2.77 15.10
C PHE A 54 2.35 1.31 15.50
N GLN A 55 1.45 1.09 16.46
CA GLN A 55 1.14 -0.26 16.93
C GLN A 55 0.59 -1.13 15.79
N PRO A 56 1.13 -2.35 15.61
CA PRO A 56 0.55 -3.33 14.71
C PRO A 56 -0.92 -3.62 15.03
N GLN A 57 -1.80 -3.42 14.04
CA GLN A 57 -3.23 -3.66 14.16
C GLN A 57 -3.74 -4.39 12.91
N LEU A 58 -4.67 -5.32 13.11
CA LEU A 58 -5.27 -6.12 12.04
C LEU A 58 -5.82 -5.24 10.88
N THR A 59 -6.35 -4.08 11.22
CA THR A 59 -7.00 -3.15 10.28
C THR A 59 -6.07 -2.67 9.17
N TRP A 60 -4.95 -2.04 9.52
CA TRP A 60 -4.03 -1.48 8.54
C TRP A 60 -3.15 -2.54 7.89
N TYR A 61 -2.82 -3.64 8.59
CA TYR A 61 -2.12 -4.77 7.98
C TYR A 61 -2.94 -5.40 6.85
N LEU A 62 -4.21 -5.73 7.09
CA LEU A 62 -5.07 -6.31 6.03
C LEU A 62 -5.26 -5.32 4.87
N SER A 63 -5.35 -4.01 5.15
CA SER A 63 -5.39 -3.00 4.09
C SER A 63 -4.11 -2.98 3.24
N SER A 64 -2.94 -2.99 3.87
CA SER A 64 -1.64 -3.04 3.16
C SER A 64 -1.49 -4.33 2.36
N LEU A 65 -1.84 -5.47 2.95
CA LEU A 65 -1.80 -6.76 2.27
C LEU A 65 -2.74 -6.79 1.06
N HIS A 66 -3.92 -6.17 1.14
CA HIS A 66 -4.86 -6.12 0.00
C HIS A 66 -4.29 -5.35 -1.19
N ARG A 67 -3.56 -4.26 -0.91
CA ARG A 67 -2.83 -3.51 -1.96
C ARG A 67 -1.71 -4.34 -2.55
N ILE A 68 -0.89 -4.97 -1.71
CA ILE A 68 0.24 -5.78 -2.15
C ILE A 68 -0.25 -6.97 -3.00
N SER A 69 -1.27 -7.70 -2.53
CA SER A 69 -1.82 -8.83 -3.29
C SER A 69 -2.40 -8.40 -4.62
N GLY A 70 -3.10 -7.27 -4.68
CA GLY A 70 -3.61 -6.71 -5.93
C GLY A 70 -2.50 -6.37 -6.92
N VAL A 71 -1.42 -5.72 -6.45
CA VAL A 71 -0.26 -5.39 -7.28
C VAL A 71 0.43 -6.66 -7.79
N LEU A 72 0.66 -7.66 -6.94
CA LEU A 72 1.35 -8.90 -7.33
C LEU A 72 0.55 -9.70 -8.36
N MET A 73 -0.76 -9.86 -8.16
CA MET A 73 -1.62 -10.56 -9.12
C MET A 73 -1.77 -9.77 -10.43
N GLY A 74 -1.96 -8.45 -10.34
CA GLY A 74 -2.03 -7.59 -11.53
C GLY A 74 -0.74 -7.64 -12.32
N PHE A 75 0.41 -7.56 -11.65
CA PHE A 75 1.72 -7.72 -12.28
C PHE A 75 1.86 -9.09 -12.96
N GLY A 76 1.49 -10.19 -12.29
CA GLY A 76 1.51 -11.53 -12.88
C GLY A 76 0.63 -11.63 -14.14
N PHE A 77 -0.60 -11.12 -14.07
CA PHE A 77 -1.53 -11.08 -15.20
C PHE A 77 -0.96 -10.28 -16.38
N TYR A 78 -0.46 -9.07 -16.14
CA TYR A 78 0.12 -8.25 -17.21
C TYR A 78 1.41 -8.86 -17.77
N ALA A 79 2.28 -9.40 -16.93
CA ALA A 79 3.52 -10.04 -17.39
C ALA A 79 3.23 -11.21 -18.34
N VAL A 80 2.27 -12.08 -17.99
CA VAL A 80 1.87 -13.22 -18.83
C VAL A 80 1.22 -12.73 -20.12
N THR A 81 0.22 -11.86 -20.04
CA THR A 81 -0.52 -11.39 -21.22
C THR A 81 0.37 -10.61 -22.20
N ILE A 82 1.29 -9.79 -21.69
CA ILE A 82 2.27 -9.07 -22.50
C ILE A 82 3.26 -10.06 -23.12
N ALA A 83 3.81 -11.00 -22.35
CA ALA A 83 4.79 -11.98 -22.88
C ALA A 83 4.19 -12.82 -24.02
N PHE A 84 2.99 -13.35 -23.84
CA PHE A 84 2.30 -14.12 -24.89
C PHE A 84 1.86 -13.23 -26.07
N GLY A 85 1.42 -12.00 -25.80
CA GLY A 85 1.06 -11.04 -26.85
C GLY A 85 2.24 -10.64 -27.73
N PHE A 86 3.39 -10.32 -27.13
CA PHE A 86 4.61 -10.01 -27.86
C PHE A 86 5.20 -11.22 -28.58
N SER A 87 5.14 -12.41 -27.97
CA SER A 87 5.55 -13.65 -28.62
C SER A 87 4.79 -13.89 -29.93
N SER A 88 3.46 -13.74 -29.88
CA SER A 88 2.59 -13.88 -31.06
C SER A 88 2.88 -12.83 -32.13
N LEU A 89 3.11 -11.57 -31.73
CA LEU A 89 3.37 -10.47 -32.67
C LEU A 89 4.74 -10.57 -33.36
N LEU A 90 5.75 -11.05 -32.66
CA LEU A 90 7.14 -11.10 -33.13
C LEU A 90 7.59 -12.51 -33.55
N ASP A 91 6.66 -13.47 -33.58
CA ASP A 91 6.90 -14.88 -33.89
C ASP A 91 8.05 -15.49 -33.08
N LEU A 92 8.09 -15.18 -31.77
CA LEU A 92 9.15 -15.64 -30.86
C LEU A 92 8.99 -17.11 -30.45
N GLY A 93 7.94 -17.77 -30.94
CA GLY A 93 7.70 -19.20 -30.74
C GLY A 93 7.24 -19.61 -29.34
N LEU A 94 7.06 -18.69 -28.39
CA LEU A 94 6.56 -19.03 -27.05
C LEU A 94 5.06 -19.36 -27.12
N THR A 95 4.75 -20.66 -27.06
CA THR A 95 3.39 -21.20 -27.04
C THR A 95 3.04 -21.83 -25.68
N THR A 96 1.75 -22.07 -25.46
CA THR A 96 1.23 -22.73 -24.24
C THR A 96 1.78 -24.14 -24.06
N GLU A 97 1.99 -24.87 -25.15
CA GLU A 97 2.48 -26.25 -25.15
C GLU A 97 3.93 -26.30 -24.68
N GLN A 98 4.78 -25.44 -25.25
CA GLN A 98 6.19 -25.35 -24.87
C GLN A 98 6.37 -24.92 -23.41
N LEU A 99 5.57 -23.96 -22.94
CA LEU A 99 5.60 -23.54 -21.54
C LEU A 99 5.19 -24.68 -20.61
N THR A 100 4.17 -25.45 -20.98
CA THR A 100 3.67 -26.58 -20.17
C THR A 100 4.70 -27.71 -20.12
N GLU A 101 5.32 -28.03 -21.26
CA GLU A 101 6.40 -29.02 -21.33
C GLU A 101 7.60 -28.59 -20.48
N TRP A 102 8.02 -27.32 -20.60
CA TRP A 102 9.09 -26.78 -19.77
C TRP A 102 8.74 -26.84 -18.27
N TYR A 103 7.50 -26.48 -17.92
CA TYR A 103 7.03 -26.50 -16.54
C TYR A 103 7.13 -27.91 -15.94
N HIS A 104 6.55 -28.91 -16.59
CA HIS A 104 6.57 -30.29 -16.09
C HIS A 104 7.98 -30.90 -16.06
N ASN A 105 8.86 -30.53 -16.98
CA ASN A 105 10.18 -31.13 -17.09
C ASN A 105 11.26 -30.44 -16.24
N LYS A 106 11.10 -29.14 -15.93
CA LYS A 106 12.15 -28.31 -15.32
C LYS A 106 11.81 -27.78 -13.93
N VAL A 107 10.54 -27.69 -13.56
CA VAL A 107 10.14 -27.12 -12.27
C VAL A 107 10.15 -28.21 -11.19
N PRO A 108 10.98 -28.09 -10.14
CA PRO A 108 10.99 -29.05 -9.05
C PRO A 108 9.72 -28.92 -8.20
N THR A 109 9.33 -30.00 -7.53
CA THR A 109 8.08 -30.10 -6.75
C THR A 109 7.92 -28.98 -5.70
N TRP A 110 9.00 -28.59 -5.02
CA TRP A 110 8.93 -27.50 -4.03
C TRP A 110 8.59 -26.14 -4.67
N ALA A 111 9.06 -25.90 -5.90
CA ALA A 111 8.78 -24.68 -6.64
C ALA A 111 7.35 -24.69 -7.20
N ASP A 112 6.87 -25.84 -7.66
CA ASP A 112 5.47 -26.05 -8.07
C ASP A 112 4.51 -25.67 -6.93
N TYR A 113 4.69 -26.26 -5.74
CA TYR A 113 3.87 -25.92 -4.57
C TYR A 113 4.01 -24.46 -4.13
N SER A 114 5.20 -23.86 -4.27
CA SER A 114 5.41 -22.46 -3.90
C SER A 114 4.68 -21.50 -4.82
N VAL A 115 4.74 -21.72 -6.14
CA VAL A 115 4.08 -20.87 -7.14
C VAL A 115 2.56 -21.06 -7.08
N LYS A 116 2.08 -22.31 -7.03
CA LYS A 116 0.65 -22.61 -6.84
C LYS A 116 0.13 -22.04 -5.53
N GLY A 117 0.87 -22.23 -4.44
CA GLY A 117 0.51 -21.72 -3.12
C GLY A 117 0.45 -20.20 -3.09
N ALA A 118 1.45 -19.53 -3.64
CA ALA A 118 1.45 -18.07 -3.73
C ALA A 118 0.24 -17.56 -4.51
N GLY A 119 -0.04 -18.12 -5.70
CA GLY A 119 -1.21 -17.76 -6.49
C GLY A 119 -2.53 -18.00 -5.76
N ALA A 120 -2.71 -19.20 -5.21
CA ALA A 120 -3.91 -19.62 -4.48
C ALA A 120 -4.22 -18.73 -3.27
N TYR A 121 -3.23 -18.50 -2.41
CA TYR A 121 -3.42 -17.71 -1.18
C TYR A 121 -3.55 -16.22 -1.46
N LEU A 122 -2.78 -15.66 -2.42
CA LEU A 122 -2.94 -14.26 -2.83
C LEU A 122 -4.34 -14.00 -3.38
N PHE A 123 -4.83 -14.90 -4.25
CA PHE A 123 -6.16 -14.80 -4.82
C PHE A 123 -7.25 -14.93 -3.76
N ALA A 124 -7.23 -15.99 -2.94
CA ALA A 124 -8.23 -16.21 -1.90
C ALA A 124 -8.31 -15.03 -0.92
N PHE A 125 -7.15 -14.52 -0.49
CA PHE A 125 -7.08 -13.35 0.38
C PHE A 125 -7.62 -12.09 -0.30
N HIS A 126 -7.15 -11.77 -1.51
CA HIS A 126 -7.55 -10.55 -2.19
C HIS A 126 -9.04 -10.55 -2.54
N PHE A 127 -9.57 -11.69 -2.97
CA PHE A 127 -10.98 -11.88 -3.26
C PHE A 127 -11.84 -11.70 -2.00
N GLY A 128 -11.52 -12.42 -0.92
CA GLY A 128 -12.25 -12.32 0.35
C GLY A 128 -12.18 -10.91 0.95
N ASN A 129 -11.00 -10.29 0.94
CA ASN A 129 -10.84 -8.94 1.46
C ASN A 129 -11.49 -7.89 0.53
N GLY A 130 -11.56 -8.14 -0.79
CA GLY A 130 -12.31 -7.32 -1.74
C GLY A 130 -13.80 -7.32 -1.45
N ILE A 131 -14.40 -8.48 -1.19
CA ILE A 131 -15.80 -8.58 -0.74
C ILE A 131 -16.02 -7.78 0.55
N ARG A 132 -15.09 -7.89 1.51
CA ARG A 132 -15.14 -7.09 2.75
C ARG A 132 -15.11 -5.59 2.47
N HIS A 133 -14.29 -5.12 1.53
CA HIS A 133 -14.27 -3.71 1.13
C HIS A 133 -15.60 -3.28 0.49
N LEU A 134 -16.18 -4.08 -0.40
CA LEU A 134 -17.49 -3.80 -0.97
C LEU A 134 -18.59 -3.74 0.11
N ILE A 135 -18.51 -4.57 1.15
CA ILE A 135 -19.40 -4.49 2.32
C ILE A 135 -19.25 -3.16 3.06
N TRP A 136 -18.02 -2.68 3.22
CA TRP A 136 -17.74 -1.37 3.84
C TRP A 136 -18.22 -0.21 2.98
N ASP A 137 -18.10 -0.30 1.66
CA ASP A 137 -18.60 0.71 0.72
C ASP A 137 -20.13 0.83 0.77
N MET A 138 -20.83 -0.25 1.12
CA MET A 138 -22.27 -0.25 1.43
C MET A 138 -22.61 0.32 2.82
N GLY A 139 -21.63 0.84 3.57
CA GLY A 139 -21.82 1.38 4.92
C GLY A 139 -22.01 0.34 6.02
N LYS A 140 -21.69 -0.94 5.77
CA LYS A 140 -21.87 -2.05 6.73
C LYS A 140 -20.55 -2.41 7.43
N GLU A 141 -20.63 -3.02 8.61
CA GLU A 141 -19.47 -3.51 9.39
C GLU A 141 -18.40 -2.45 9.76
N LEU A 142 -18.74 -1.15 9.77
CA LEU A 142 -17.81 -0.04 10.06
C LEU A 142 -17.53 0.19 11.56
N THR A 143 -18.13 -0.60 12.45
CA THR A 143 -17.79 -0.55 13.89
C THR A 143 -16.48 -1.29 14.15
N LEU A 144 -15.77 -0.95 15.23
CA LEU A 144 -14.52 -1.64 15.59
C LEU A 144 -14.72 -3.17 15.68
N LYS A 145 -15.81 -3.61 16.31
CA LYS A 145 -16.15 -5.04 16.39
C LYS A 145 -16.41 -5.66 15.02
N GLY A 146 -17.14 -4.97 14.14
CA GLY A 146 -17.44 -5.43 12.77
C GLY A 146 -16.19 -5.53 11.90
N VAL A 147 -15.30 -4.53 11.98
CA VAL A 147 -14.03 -4.50 11.25
C VAL A 147 -13.14 -5.69 11.65
N TYR A 148 -13.04 -6.02 12.95
CA TYR A 148 -12.28 -7.18 13.41
C TYR A 148 -12.96 -8.50 13.03
N ARG A 149 -14.28 -8.61 13.19
CA ARG A 149 -15.05 -9.80 12.80
C ARG A 149 -14.84 -10.14 11.33
N THR A 150 -15.04 -9.16 10.44
CA THR A 150 -14.82 -9.33 9.00
C THR A 150 -13.35 -9.60 8.67
N GLY A 151 -12.41 -9.03 9.42
CA GLY A 151 -10.97 -9.32 9.27
C GLY A 151 -10.64 -10.79 9.54
N TYR A 152 -11.12 -11.35 10.65
CA TYR A 152 -10.93 -12.78 10.95
C TYR A 152 -11.66 -13.70 9.97
N ALA A 153 -12.86 -13.30 9.50
CA ALA A 153 -13.57 -14.05 8.47
C ALA A 153 -12.77 -14.14 7.17
N VAL A 154 -12.12 -13.05 6.74
CA VAL A 154 -11.23 -13.04 5.58
C VAL A 154 -10.02 -13.96 5.78
N LEU A 155 -9.41 -13.96 6.98
CA LEU A 155 -8.29 -14.85 7.27
C LEU A 155 -8.70 -16.34 7.22
N ALA A 156 -9.87 -16.67 7.78
CA ALA A 156 -10.43 -18.03 7.70
C ALA A 156 -10.72 -18.45 6.25
N LEU A 157 -11.35 -17.57 5.47
CA LEU A 157 -11.59 -17.79 4.04
C LEU A 157 -10.28 -18.00 3.28
N THR A 158 -9.25 -17.19 3.58
CA THR A 158 -7.93 -17.32 2.96
C THR A 158 -7.31 -18.67 3.26
N ALA A 159 -7.35 -19.13 4.51
CA ALA A 159 -6.78 -20.42 4.90
C ALA A 159 -7.50 -21.59 4.20
N ILE A 160 -8.83 -21.60 4.21
CA ILE A 160 -9.64 -22.67 3.62
C ILE A 160 -9.58 -22.63 2.09
N GLY A 161 -9.89 -21.48 1.50
CA GLY A 161 -9.93 -21.28 0.05
C GLY A 161 -8.56 -21.39 -0.59
N GLY A 162 -7.52 -20.85 0.06
CA GLY A 162 -6.13 -20.99 -0.40
C GLY A 162 -5.67 -22.45 -0.38
N THR A 163 -5.99 -23.20 0.67
CA THR A 163 -5.66 -24.64 0.73
C THR A 163 -6.44 -25.42 -0.32
N TYR A 164 -7.73 -25.15 -0.50
CA TYR A 164 -8.54 -25.82 -1.53
C TYR A 164 -7.98 -25.58 -2.93
N LEU A 165 -7.64 -24.33 -3.27
CA LEU A 165 -7.05 -23.96 -4.57
C LEU A 165 -5.65 -24.54 -4.77
N LEU A 166 -4.88 -24.72 -3.70
CA LEU A 166 -3.55 -25.35 -3.77
C LEU A 166 -3.65 -26.86 -4.09
N MET A 167 -4.74 -27.51 -3.67
CA MET A 167 -4.95 -28.96 -3.85
C MET A 167 -5.65 -29.31 -5.17
N LEU A 168 -6.11 -28.31 -5.91
CA LEU A 168 -6.73 -28.43 -7.23
C LEU A 168 -5.67 -28.65 -8.32
#